data_AF-A0A3G9H6L7-F1
#
_entry.id   AF-A0A3G9H6L7-F1
#
_cell.length_a   1.000
_cell.length_b   1.000
_cell.length_c   1.000
_cell.angle_alpha   90.00
_cell.angle_beta   90.00
_cell.angle_gamma   90.00
#
_symmetry.space_group_name_H-M   'P 1'
#
loop_
_entity.id
_entity.type
_entity.pdbx_description
1 polymer ?
#
loop_
_entity_poly.entity_id
_entity_poly.type
_entity_poly.pdbx_seq_one_letter_code
_entity_poly.pdbx_strand_id
1 'polypeptide(L)'
;MNEDLEYIKKHVKDKEVRRRVEAIQKKIDSLSKKSGLRLLAKGKKVQKALRTVMYEEDLVKLQVELIKLQNWVFENKKRVLVIFEGRDAAGKGGAIKRFTERLNPRRYRVVALPKPSDVEAGQFYFQRYFAHLPNPGEIVFFDRSWYNRAIVEPVFGFCSDEQYEKFMQEVPEIEHALIDDGIIMIKFWFSISKEEQQKRFKERELNPLKQWKLSPVDKEAQQMWDRITYYKEEMFSRTHTTFSPWIIVKSNDKKSARLESIRYVLSHIPYEGKEKAEINLHPDPDIVQRYHRKSKQID
;
A
#
# COMPACT_ATOMS: atom_id res chain seq x y z
N MET A 1 -3.81 1.34 -40.75
CA MET A 1 -4.13 1.44 -39.29
C MET A 1 -3.87 2.84 -38.72
N ASN A 2 -2.66 3.41 -38.82
CA ASN A 2 -2.43 4.81 -38.41
C ASN A 2 -3.15 5.81 -39.31
N GLU A 3 -3.15 5.60 -40.63
CA GLU A 3 -3.90 6.42 -41.60
C GLU A 3 -5.43 6.36 -41.36
N ASP A 4 -5.96 5.18 -41.04
CA ASP A 4 -7.39 4.99 -40.71
C ASP A 4 -7.78 5.73 -39.42
N LEU A 5 -6.91 5.73 -38.41
CA LEU A 5 -7.13 6.42 -37.14
C LEU A 5 -7.01 7.94 -37.29
N GLU A 6 -6.11 8.43 -38.14
CA GLU A 6 -6.05 9.84 -38.54
C GLU A 6 -7.29 10.28 -39.32
N TYR A 7 -7.75 9.45 -40.26
CA TYR A 7 -8.98 9.69 -41.01
C TYR A 7 -10.20 9.82 -40.09
N ILE A 8 -10.35 8.89 -39.13
CA ILE A 8 -11.43 8.94 -38.13
C ILE A 8 -11.32 10.21 -37.27
N LYS A 9 -10.13 10.56 -36.77
CA LYS A 9 -9.92 11.78 -35.97
C LYS A 9 -10.29 13.06 -36.73
N LYS A 10 -10.07 13.08 -38.06
CA LYS A 10 -10.35 14.24 -38.93
C LYS A 10 -11.84 14.39 -39.27
N HIS A 11 -12.59 13.28 -39.32
CA HIS A 11 -13.99 13.28 -39.77
C HIS A 11 -15.02 13.15 -38.62
N VAL A 12 -14.58 12.75 -37.43
CA VAL A 12 -15.42 12.72 -36.23
C VAL A 12 -15.52 14.12 -35.61
N LYS A 13 -16.70 14.75 -35.75
CA LYS A 13 -17.03 16.03 -35.10
C LYS A 13 -17.38 15.90 -33.61
N ASP A 14 -17.73 14.68 -33.18
CA ASP A 14 -18.11 14.38 -31.80
C ASP A 14 -16.86 14.31 -30.89
N LYS A 15 -16.83 15.18 -29.87
CA LYS A 15 -15.73 15.31 -28.90
C LYS A 15 -15.55 14.04 -28.06
N GLU A 16 -16.62 13.33 -27.76
CA GLU A 16 -16.57 12.08 -26.98
C GLU A 16 -15.97 10.95 -27.81
N VAL A 17 -16.39 10.82 -29.07
CA VAL A 17 -15.86 9.81 -29.99
C VAL A 17 -14.37 10.05 -30.25
N ARG A 18 -13.95 11.32 -30.43
CA ARG A 18 -12.54 11.68 -30.58
C ARG A 18 -11.69 11.28 -29.36
N ARG A 19 -12.18 11.54 -28.15
CA ARG A 19 -11.52 11.10 -26.89
C ARG A 19 -11.39 9.58 -26.81
N ARG A 20 -12.43 8.83 -27.20
CA ARG A 20 -12.39 7.36 -27.23
C ARG A 20 -11.35 6.85 -28.22
N VAL A 21 -11.26 7.44 -29.41
CA VAL A 21 -10.26 7.09 -30.43
C VAL A 21 -8.84 7.39 -29.95
N GLU A 22 -8.61 8.54 -29.32
CA GLU A 22 -7.31 8.88 -28.71
C GLU A 22 -6.92 7.91 -27.60
N ALA A 23 -7.87 7.51 -26.76
CA ALA A 23 -7.64 6.51 -25.71
C ALA A 23 -7.30 5.12 -26.28
N ILE A 24 -7.91 4.74 -27.41
CA ILE A 24 -7.61 3.48 -28.11
C ILE A 24 -6.20 3.54 -28.73
N GLN A 25 -5.87 4.62 -29.43
CA GLN A 25 -4.53 4.81 -30.01
C GLN A 25 -3.45 4.68 -28.95
N LYS A 26 -3.61 5.37 -27.81
CA LYS A 26 -2.66 5.30 -26.69
C LYS A 26 -2.46 3.86 -26.19
N LYS A 27 -3.52 3.06 -26.12
CA LYS A 27 -3.43 1.63 -25.73
C LYS A 27 -2.65 0.81 -26.76
N ILE A 28 -2.86 1.07 -28.05
CA ILE A 28 -2.13 0.43 -29.15
C ILE A 28 -0.64 0.81 -29.08
N ASP A 29 -0.34 2.09 -28.89
CA ASP A 29 1.02 2.61 -28.78
C ASP A 29 1.77 2.02 -27.57
N SER A 30 1.10 1.87 -26.43
CA SER A 30 1.69 1.16 -25.29
C SER A 30 1.96 -0.31 -25.62
N LEU A 31 1.05 -1.02 -26.30
CA LEU A 31 1.23 -2.42 -26.69
C LEU A 31 2.33 -2.64 -27.74
N SER A 32 2.53 -1.68 -28.65
CA SER A 32 3.54 -1.76 -29.71
C SER A 32 4.97 -1.57 -29.20
N LYS A 33 5.15 -1.09 -27.97
CA LYS A 33 6.47 -1.04 -27.31
C LYS A 33 7.06 -2.44 -27.11
N LYS A 34 8.40 -2.52 -27.03
CA LYS A 34 9.16 -3.77 -26.82
C LYS A 34 8.64 -4.61 -25.64
N SER A 35 8.19 -3.97 -24.55
CA SER A 35 7.59 -4.65 -23.40
C SER A 35 6.26 -5.31 -23.75
N GLY A 36 5.37 -4.63 -24.46
CA GLY A 36 4.08 -5.16 -24.92
C GLY A 36 4.25 -6.30 -25.92
N LEU A 37 5.06 -6.09 -26.97
CA LEU A 37 5.37 -7.11 -27.98
C LEU A 37 5.97 -8.38 -27.35
N ARG A 38 6.89 -8.23 -26.39
CA ARG A 38 7.47 -9.38 -25.66
C ARG A 38 6.41 -10.16 -24.87
N LEU A 39 5.43 -9.48 -24.28
CA LEU A 39 4.35 -10.14 -23.53
C LEU A 39 3.41 -10.91 -24.48
N LEU A 40 3.09 -10.34 -25.64
CA LEU A 40 2.30 -10.98 -26.68
C LEU A 40 3.03 -12.19 -27.26
N ALA A 41 4.33 -12.06 -27.56
CA ALA A 41 5.18 -13.17 -28.04
C ALA A 41 5.27 -14.32 -27.03
N LYS A 42 5.14 -14.06 -25.73
CA LYS A 42 5.02 -15.08 -24.67
C LYS A 42 3.60 -15.67 -24.53
N GLY A 43 2.72 -15.45 -25.50
CA GLY A 43 1.36 -16.00 -25.53
C GLY A 43 0.36 -15.34 -24.56
N LYS A 44 0.67 -14.17 -23.98
CA LYS A 44 -0.33 -13.49 -23.13
C LYS A 44 -1.45 -12.88 -23.97
N LYS A 45 -2.70 -13.09 -23.53
CA LYS A 45 -3.87 -12.39 -24.07
C LYS A 45 -3.65 -10.87 -24.11
N VAL A 46 -4.07 -10.23 -25.20
CA VAL A 46 -3.88 -8.79 -25.47
C VAL A 46 -4.26 -7.91 -24.28
N GLN A 47 -5.45 -8.12 -23.70
CA GLN A 47 -5.93 -7.37 -22.54
C GLN A 47 -4.99 -7.46 -21.33
N LYS A 48 -4.43 -8.65 -21.06
CA LYS A 48 -3.52 -8.89 -19.92
C LYS A 48 -2.13 -8.31 -20.17
N ALA A 49 -1.67 -8.34 -21.42
CA ALA A 49 -0.45 -7.67 -21.84
C ALA A 49 -0.60 -6.15 -21.68
N LEU A 50 -1.68 -5.57 -22.22
CA LEU A 50 -1.99 -4.14 -22.14
C LEU A 50 -2.05 -3.65 -20.69
N ARG A 51 -2.83 -4.32 -19.83
CA ARG A 51 -2.90 -4.00 -18.39
C ARG A 51 -1.54 -4.05 -17.71
N THR A 52 -0.63 -4.90 -18.20
CA THR A 52 0.73 -4.98 -17.64
C THR A 52 1.59 -3.82 -18.07
N VAL A 53 1.58 -3.48 -19.36
CA VAL A 53 2.34 -2.34 -19.86
C VAL A 53 1.84 -1.04 -19.23
N MET A 54 0.52 -0.80 -19.20
CA MET A 54 -0.03 0.41 -18.59
C MET A 54 0.32 0.55 -17.11
N TYR A 55 0.26 -0.55 -16.35
CA TYR A 55 0.70 -0.55 -14.96
C TYR A 55 2.18 -0.18 -14.81
N GLU A 56 3.05 -0.68 -15.69
CA GLU A 56 4.49 -0.38 -15.65
C GLU A 56 4.75 1.09 -16.02
N GLU A 57 4.03 1.63 -17.00
CA GLU A 57 4.13 3.05 -17.38
C GLU A 57 3.69 3.98 -16.26
N ASP A 58 2.53 3.70 -15.64
CA ASP A 58 2.03 4.51 -14.52
C ASP A 58 2.93 4.40 -13.29
N LEU A 59 3.46 3.20 -13.01
CA LEU A 59 4.39 2.99 -11.91
C LEU A 59 5.66 3.83 -12.07
N VAL A 60 6.24 3.87 -13.28
CA VAL A 60 7.45 4.67 -13.55
C VAL A 60 7.18 6.15 -13.30
N LYS A 61 6.05 6.67 -13.77
CA LYS A 61 5.67 8.07 -13.53
C LYS A 61 5.49 8.38 -12.03
N LEU A 62 4.83 7.49 -11.30
CA LEU A 62 4.70 7.63 -9.85
C LEU A 62 6.04 7.51 -9.12
N GLN A 63 6.97 6.70 -9.62
CA GLN A 63 8.31 6.57 -9.05
C GLN A 63 9.16 7.82 -9.28
N VAL A 64 8.98 8.54 -10.39
CA VAL A 64 9.58 9.88 -10.59
C VAL A 64 9.11 10.83 -9.49
N GLU A 65 7.81 10.83 -9.21
CA GLU A 65 7.23 11.66 -8.15
C GLU A 65 7.69 11.25 -6.74
N LEU A 66 7.87 9.95 -6.49
CA LEU A 66 8.46 9.47 -5.23
C LEU A 66 9.90 9.95 -5.04
N ILE A 67 10.69 10.06 -6.11
CA ILE A 67 12.05 10.63 -6.05
C ILE A 67 12.00 12.12 -5.68
N LYS A 68 11.09 12.89 -6.28
CA LYS A 68 10.87 14.30 -5.93
C LYS A 68 10.47 14.45 -4.46
N LEU A 69 9.51 13.64 -4.01
CA LEU A 69 9.10 13.59 -2.60
C LEU A 69 10.27 13.27 -1.68
N GLN A 70 11.10 12.27 -2.01
CA GLN A 70 12.25 11.91 -1.18
C GLN A 70 13.29 13.04 -1.10
N ASN A 71 13.55 13.74 -2.19
CA ASN A 71 14.45 14.89 -2.19
C ASN A 71 13.91 16.01 -1.31
N TRP A 72 12.63 16.34 -1.46
CA TRP A 72 11.96 17.34 -0.63
C TRP A 72 12.00 16.97 0.86
N VAL A 73 11.72 15.71 1.21
CA VAL A 73 11.82 15.22 2.60
C VAL A 73 13.23 15.44 3.15
N PHE A 74 14.25 15.10 2.37
CA PHE A 74 15.66 15.24 2.76
C PHE A 74 16.11 16.69 2.94
N GLU A 75 15.77 17.56 1.98
CA GLU A 75 16.13 18.97 1.97
C GLU A 75 15.45 19.73 3.11
N ASN A 76 14.18 19.45 3.35
CA ASN A 76 13.38 20.10 4.39
C ASN A 76 13.44 19.39 5.75
N LYS A 77 14.35 18.41 5.91
CA LYS A 77 14.56 17.64 7.14
C LYS A 77 13.27 17.03 7.71
N LYS A 78 12.31 16.72 6.86
CA LYS A 78 11.04 16.09 7.27
C LYS A 78 11.27 14.64 7.65
N ARG A 79 10.35 14.11 8.45
CA ARG A 79 10.39 12.74 8.95
C ARG A 79 9.11 12.06 8.53
N VAL A 80 9.20 11.00 7.73
CA VAL A 80 8.03 10.33 7.18
C VAL A 80 8.00 8.87 7.63
N LEU A 81 6.89 8.45 8.23
CA LEU A 81 6.64 7.07 8.63
C LEU A 81 5.42 6.53 7.87
N VAL A 82 5.61 5.44 7.12
CA VAL A 82 4.53 4.77 6.40
C VAL A 82 4.38 3.34 6.95
N ILE A 83 3.25 3.09 7.62
CA ILE A 83 2.92 1.82 8.25
C ILE A 83 2.09 0.98 7.27
N PHE A 84 2.52 -0.25 7.01
CA PHE A 84 1.80 -1.23 6.21
C PHE A 84 1.27 -2.33 7.12
N GLU A 85 -0.02 -2.26 7.40
CA GLU A 85 -0.78 -3.34 8.02
C GLU A 85 -1.74 -3.98 7.01
N GLY A 86 -2.33 -5.10 7.41
CA GLY A 86 -3.24 -5.88 6.57
C GLY A 86 -3.03 -7.38 6.73
N ARG A 87 -4.01 -8.15 6.24
CA ARG A 87 -3.99 -9.61 6.32
C ARG A 87 -2.75 -10.22 5.67
N ASP A 88 -2.42 -11.44 6.07
CA ASP A 88 -1.42 -12.22 5.36
C ASP A 88 -1.81 -12.43 3.89
N ALA A 89 -0.79 -12.43 3.05
CA ALA A 89 -0.92 -12.39 1.59
C ALA A 89 -1.64 -11.18 0.98
N ALA A 90 -1.95 -10.12 1.74
CA ALA A 90 -2.60 -8.92 1.20
C ALA A 90 -1.75 -8.13 0.20
N GLY A 91 -0.42 -8.19 0.32
CA GLY A 91 0.50 -7.62 -0.68
C GLY A 91 1.42 -6.52 -0.17
N LYS A 92 1.44 -6.28 1.15
CA LYS A 92 2.27 -5.28 1.87
C LYS A 92 3.71 -5.18 1.38
N GLY A 93 4.55 -6.18 1.63
CA GLY A 93 5.94 -6.18 1.15
C GLY A 93 6.09 -6.07 -0.37
N GLY A 94 5.09 -6.49 -1.15
CA GLY A 94 5.07 -6.29 -2.60
C GLY A 94 4.77 -4.83 -3.00
N ALA A 95 4.04 -4.08 -2.18
CA ALA A 95 3.83 -2.65 -2.32
C ALA A 95 5.06 -1.87 -1.87
N ILE A 96 5.61 -2.17 -0.69
CA ILE A 96 6.85 -1.56 -0.20
C ILE A 96 7.97 -1.70 -1.23
N LYS A 97 8.13 -2.89 -1.84
CA LYS A 97 9.10 -3.10 -2.92
C LYS A 97 8.93 -2.13 -4.10
N ARG A 98 7.70 -1.70 -4.42
CA ARG A 98 7.44 -0.73 -5.51
C ARG A 98 7.61 0.71 -5.09
N PHE A 99 7.36 1.05 -3.83
CA PHE A 99 7.73 2.33 -3.26
C PHE A 99 9.24 2.55 -3.33
N THR A 100 10.02 1.56 -2.92
CA THR A 100 11.47 1.72 -2.71
C THR A 100 12.33 1.39 -3.93
N GLU A 101 11.76 0.81 -4.99
CA GLU A 101 12.49 0.29 -6.17
C GLU A 101 13.46 1.29 -6.84
N ARG A 102 13.14 2.59 -6.77
CA ARG A 102 13.90 3.67 -7.42
C ARG A 102 14.36 4.77 -6.44
N LEU A 103 14.08 4.60 -5.15
CA LEU A 103 14.47 5.59 -4.15
C LEU A 103 15.96 5.47 -3.83
N ASN A 104 16.58 6.58 -3.40
CA ASN A 104 17.95 6.57 -2.90
C ASN A 104 17.99 5.78 -1.57
N PRO A 105 18.73 4.66 -1.49
CA PRO A 105 18.75 3.79 -0.32
C PRO A 105 19.39 4.42 0.92
N ARG A 106 20.09 5.55 0.78
CA ARG A 106 20.65 6.30 1.92
C ARG A 106 19.62 7.17 2.65
N ARG A 107 18.42 7.33 2.08
CA ARG A 107 17.37 8.25 2.54
C ARG A 107 16.05 7.55 2.83
N TYR A 108 16.06 6.21 2.90
CA TYR A 108 14.91 5.45 3.38
C TYR A 108 15.36 4.19 4.13
N ARG A 109 14.48 3.68 5.00
CA ARG A 109 14.62 2.33 5.57
C ARG A 109 13.33 1.54 5.43
N VAL A 110 13.47 0.22 5.31
CA VAL A 110 12.37 -0.73 5.46
C VAL A 110 12.61 -1.50 6.75
N VAL A 111 11.62 -1.46 7.64
CA VAL A 111 11.67 -2.09 8.96
C VAL A 111 10.69 -3.26 8.95
N ALA A 112 11.20 -4.46 9.15
CA ALA A 112 10.44 -5.70 9.23
C ALA A 112 10.99 -6.51 10.42
N LEU A 113 10.51 -6.20 11.62
CA LEU A 113 11.03 -6.81 12.84
C LEU A 113 10.56 -8.27 12.97
N PRO A 114 11.43 -9.19 13.44
CA PRO A 114 11.02 -10.53 13.81
C PRO A 114 10.18 -10.49 15.10
N LYS A 115 9.74 -11.68 15.55
CA LYS A 115 9.17 -11.85 16.90
C LYS A 115 10.13 -11.24 17.95
N PRO A 116 9.61 -10.63 19.03
CA PRO A 116 10.46 -10.07 20.07
C PRO A 116 11.32 -11.17 20.70
N SER A 117 12.54 -10.81 21.06
CA SER A 117 13.38 -11.59 21.99
C SER A 117 12.80 -11.54 23.41
N ASP A 118 13.27 -12.42 24.30
CA ASP A 118 12.82 -12.45 25.70
C ASP A 118 13.07 -11.11 26.40
N VAL A 119 14.19 -10.44 26.06
CA VAL A 119 14.50 -9.09 26.56
C VAL A 119 13.51 -8.06 26.03
N GLU A 120 13.24 -8.04 24.71
CA GLU A 120 12.26 -7.12 24.12
C GLU A 120 10.82 -7.37 24.62
N ALA A 121 10.48 -8.62 24.95
CA ALA A 121 9.18 -8.98 25.51
C ALA A 121 8.98 -8.43 26.94
N GLY A 122 10.07 -8.25 27.69
CA GLY A 122 10.07 -7.61 29.01
C GLY A 122 10.19 -6.08 29.00
N GLN A 123 10.41 -5.47 27.83
CA GLN A 123 10.52 -4.02 27.68
C GLN A 123 9.15 -3.35 27.54
N PHE A 124 9.14 -2.02 27.61
CA PHE A 124 8.02 -1.24 27.13
C PHE A 124 7.77 -1.56 25.65
N TYR A 125 6.53 -1.92 25.29
CA TYR A 125 6.22 -2.52 23.99
C TYR A 125 6.68 -1.69 22.78
N PHE A 126 6.57 -0.36 22.86
CA PHE A 126 6.94 0.53 21.77
C PHE A 126 8.45 0.77 21.66
N GLN A 127 9.24 0.44 22.68
CA GLN A 127 10.68 0.74 22.75
C GLN A 127 11.44 0.21 21.53
N ARG A 128 11.21 -1.05 21.15
CA ARG A 128 11.86 -1.66 19.98
C ARG A 128 11.49 -0.98 18.66
N TYR A 129 10.28 -0.42 18.57
CA TYR A 129 9.83 0.28 17.37
C TYR A 129 10.36 1.71 17.32
N PHE A 130 10.48 2.38 18.47
CA PHE A 130 11.01 3.74 18.58
C PHE A 130 12.46 3.85 18.12
N ALA A 131 13.26 2.80 18.35
CA ALA A 131 14.62 2.69 17.81
C ALA A 131 14.70 2.78 16.28
N HIS A 132 13.57 2.66 15.58
CA HIS A 132 13.50 2.65 14.13
C HIS A 132 12.72 3.82 13.52
N LEU A 133 12.27 4.79 14.33
CA LEU A 133 11.58 5.99 13.83
C LEU A 133 12.45 6.77 12.82
N PRO A 134 11.82 7.54 11.92
CA PRO A 134 12.53 8.32 10.91
C PRO A 134 13.41 9.42 11.51
N ASN A 135 14.67 9.48 11.08
CA ASN A 135 15.56 10.62 11.33
C ASN A 135 15.22 11.81 10.42
N PRO A 136 15.69 13.04 10.71
CA PRO A 136 15.49 14.20 9.83
C PRO A 136 15.98 13.93 8.40
N GLY A 137 15.04 14.00 7.44
CA GLY A 137 15.30 13.73 6.03
C GLY A 137 15.12 12.27 5.60
N GLU A 138 14.49 11.44 6.44
CA GLU A 138 14.32 10.02 6.22
C GLU A 138 12.84 9.61 6.02
N ILE A 139 12.62 8.67 5.09
CA ILE A 139 11.35 7.96 4.95
C ILE A 139 11.51 6.54 5.47
N VAL A 140 10.68 6.13 6.43
CA VAL A 140 10.71 4.78 6.98
C VAL A 140 9.42 4.03 6.66
N PHE A 141 9.55 2.84 6.09
CA PHE A 141 8.46 1.94 5.74
C PHE A 141 8.42 0.78 6.74
N PHE A 142 7.33 0.65 7.49
CA PHE A 142 7.11 -0.45 8.42
C PHE A 142 6.31 -1.57 7.72
N ASP A 143 6.92 -2.73 7.48
CA ASP A 143 6.20 -3.96 7.06
C ASP A 143 5.73 -4.70 8.31
N ARG A 144 4.48 -4.45 8.69
CA ARG A 144 3.96 -4.57 10.07
C ARG A 144 4.60 -3.57 11.03
N SER A 145 3.98 -3.40 12.19
CA SER A 145 4.30 -2.34 13.14
C SER A 145 3.95 -2.74 14.58
N TRP A 146 3.84 -1.75 15.48
CA TRP A 146 3.27 -1.92 16.80
C TRP A 146 1.81 -2.42 16.77
N TYR A 147 1.11 -2.30 15.65
CA TYR A 147 -0.23 -2.89 15.48
C TYR A 147 -0.25 -4.43 15.45
N ASN A 148 0.90 -5.10 15.55
CA ASN A 148 0.93 -6.53 15.86
C ASN A 148 0.13 -6.84 17.14
N ARG A 149 0.24 -6.02 18.19
CA ARG A 149 -0.55 -6.16 19.42
C ARG A 149 -2.03 -5.86 19.26
N ALA A 150 -2.43 -5.10 18.24
CA ALA A 150 -3.83 -4.84 17.97
C ALA A 150 -4.57 -6.03 17.34
N ILE A 151 -3.85 -6.95 16.69
CA ILE A 151 -4.46 -8.00 15.86
C ILE A 151 -3.79 -9.35 16.05
N VAL A 152 -2.52 -9.50 15.70
CA VAL A 152 -1.86 -10.81 15.64
C VAL A 152 -1.69 -11.38 17.04
N GLU A 153 -1.17 -10.59 17.98
CA GLU A 153 -0.92 -11.07 19.34
C GLU A 153 -2.21 -11.56 20.04
N PRO A 154 -3.32 -10.82 20.07
CA PRO A 154 -4.53 -11.28 20.77
C PRO A 154 -5.29 -12.38 20.01
N VAL A 155 -5.14 -12.50 18.67
CA VAL A 155 -5.73 -13.61 17.90
C VAL A 155 -5.07 -14.95 18.26
N PHE A 156 -3.75 -14.94 18.45
CA PHE A 156 -2.95 -16.15 18.68
C PHE A 156 -2.50 -16.33 20.14
N GLY A 157 -2.91 -15.44 21.06
CA GLY A 157 -2.58 -15.53 22.48
C GLY A 157 -1.13 -15.18 22.81
N PHE A 158 -0.49 -14.30 22.03
CA PHE A 158 0.88 -13.83 22.27
C PHE A 158 0.95 -12.60 23.20
N CYS A 159 -0.20 -12.08 23.62
CA CYS A 159 -0.30 -11.07 24.67
C CYS A 159 -1.46 -11.41 25.61
N SER A 160 -1.42 -10.91 26.84
CA SER A 160 -2.57 -10.97 27.74
C SER A 160 -3.65 -9.95 27.35
N ASP A 161 -4.88 -10.13 27.84
CA ASP A 161 -5.96 -9.17 27.63
C ASP A 161 -5.61 -7.79 28.23
N GLU A 162 -4.91 -7.76 29.37
CA GLU A 162 -4.41 -6.52 29.97
C GLU A 162 -3.40 -5.80 29.06
N GLN A 163 -2.45 -6.54 28.46
CA GLN A 163 -1.49 -5.97 27.52
C GLN A 163 -2.17 -5.42 26.26
N TYR A 164 -3.17 -6.13 25.75
CA TYR A 164 -3.98 -5.70 24.62
C TYR A 164 -4.72 -4.40 24.94
N GLU A 165 -5.47 -4.36 26.04
CA GLU A 165 -6.25 -3.18 26.42
C GLU A 165 -5.38 -1.96 26.69
N LYS A 166 -4.26 -2.17 27.40
CA LYS A 166 -3.26 -1.12 27.63
C LYS A 166 -2.72 -0.55 26.31
N PHE A 167 -2.30 -1.42 25.38
CA PHE A 167 -1.83 -0.97 24.06
C PHE A 167 -2.89 -0.19 23.30
N MET A 168 -4.13 -0.67 23.31
CA MET A 168 -5.24 -0.04 22.59
C MET A 168 -5.62 1.33 23.17
N GLN A 169 -5.35 1.57 24.45
CA GLN A 169 -5.49 2.89 25.09
C GLN A 169 -4.30 3.80 24.79
N GLU A 170 -3.06 3.28 24.81
CA GLU A 170 -1.84 4.06 24.65
C GLU A 170 -1.54 4.47 23.20
N VAL A 171 -1.87 3.62 22.22
CA VAL A 171 -1.42 3.82 20.83
C VAL A 171 -1.89 5.14 20.20
N PRO A 172 -3.14 5.64 20.38
CA PRO A 172 -3.54 6.92 19.80
C PRO A 172 -2.75 8.10 20.39
N GLU A 173 -2.47 8.08 21.70
CA GLU A 173 -1.71 9.12 22.40
C GLU A 173 -0.25 9.12 21.97
N ILE A 174 0.35 7.94 21.82
CA ILE A 174 1.72 7.78 21.31
C ILE A 174 1.81 8.30 19.87
N GLU A 175 0.87 7.94 19.00
CA GLU A 175 0.86 8.45 17.63
C GLU A 175 0.64 9.96 17.58
N HIS A 176 -0.21 10.50 18.46
CA HIS A 176 -0.40 11.93 18.60
C HIS A 176 0.92 12.63 18.94
N ALA A 177 1.63 12.16 19.96
CA ALA A 177 2.93 12.72 20.36
C ALA A 177 3.97 12.68 19.22
N LEU A 178 4.02 11.58 18.47
CA LEU A 178 4.94 11.45 17.32
C LEU A 178 4.59 12.42 16.17
N ILE A 179 3.29 12.59 15.90
CA ILE A 179 2.81 13.48 14.85
C ILE A 179 3.00 14.95 15.25
N ASP A 180 2.70 15.29 16.50
CA ASP A 180 2.89 16.63 17.07
C ASP A 180 4.36 17.05 17.06
N ASP A 181 5.27 16.12 17.36
CA ASP A 181 6.73 16.32 17.21
C ASP A 181 7.14 16.58 15.74
N GLY A 182 6.31 16.20 14.77
CA GLY A 182 6.48 16.52 13.34
C GLY A 182 6.78 15.32 12.43
N ILE A 183 6.47 14.10 12.88
CA ILE A 183 6.48 12.91 12.01
C ILE A 183 5.22 12.91 11.15
N ILE A 184 5.39 12.91 9.83
CA ILE A 184 4.30 12.68 8.88
C ILE A 184 4.00 11.18 8.88
N MET A 185 2.90 10.79 9.51
CA MET A 185 2.51 9.38 9.65
C MET A 185 1.38 9.00 8.68
N ILE A 186 1.56 7.89 7.95
CA ILE A 186 0.52 7.30 7.09
C ILE A 186 0.32 5.84 7.49
N LYS A 187 -0.92 5.46 7.83
CA LYS A 187 -1.29 4.10 8.22
C LYS A 187 -2.14 3.41 7.16
N PHE A 188 -1.59 2.41 6.48
CA PHE A 188 -2.31 1.61 5.50
C PHE A 188 -2.81 0.29 6.08
N TRP A 189 -4.06 -0.06 5.77
CA TRP A 189 -4.59 -1.41 5.89
C TRP A 189 -4.84 -2.01 4.51
N PHE A 190 -4.03 -2.98 4.10
CA PHE A 190 -4.22 -3.74 2.87
C PHE A 190 -5.32 -4.79 3.08
N SER A 191 -6.50 -4.53 2.49
CA SER A 191 -7.68 -5.37 2.58
C SER A 191 -7.74 -6.35 1.41
N ILE A 192 -7.96 -7.63 1.69
CA ILE A 192 -8.23 -8.67 0.69
C ILE A 192 -9.46 -9.47 1.08
N SER A 193 -10.09 -10.12 0.10
CA SER A 193 -11.16 -11.10 0.36
C SER A 193 -10.59 -12.46 0.81
N LYS A 194 -11.43 -13.26 1.48
CA LYS A 194 -11.05 -14.58 2.01
C LYS A 194 -10.64 -15.53 0.89
N GLU A 195 -11.36 -15.47 -0.22
CA GLU A 195 -11.14 -16.28 -1.43
C GLU A 195 -9.81 -15.93 -2.10
N GLU A 196 -9.50 -14.63 -2.21
CA GLU A 196 -8.24 -14.18 -2.83
C GLU A 196 -7.05 -14.48 -1.90
N GLN A 197 -7.24 -14.42 -0.58
CA GLN A 197 -6.22 -14.88 0.37
C GLN A 197 -5.92 -16.37 0.18
N GLN A 198 -6.95 -17.22 0.16
CA GLN A 198 -6.81 -18.66 -0.02
C GLN A 198 -6.12 -18.99 -1.35
N LYS A 199 -6.53 -18.34 -2.43
CA LYS A 199 -5.89 -18.47 -3.74
C LYS A 199 -4.41 -18.10 -3.70
N ARG A 200 -4.03 -17.01 -3.02
CA ARG A 200 -2.64 -16.58 -2.88
C ARG A 200 -1.80 -17.53 -2.04
N PHE A 201 -2.39 -18.20 -1.05
CA PHE A 201 -1.69 -19.25 -0.30
C PHE A 201 -1.41 -20.45 -1.20
N LYS A 202 -2.41 -20.95 -1.95
CA LYS A 202 -2.19 -22.01 -2.96
C LYS A 202 -1.13 -21.64 -3.99
N GLU A 203 -1.14 -20.41 -4.50
CA GLU A 203 -0.11 -19.92 -5.43
C GLU A 203 1.31 -19.87 -4.82
N ARG A 204 1.44 -19.69 -3.50
CA ARG A 204 2.73 -19.69 -2.80
C ARG A 204 3.23 -21.11 -2.57
N GLU A 205 2.33 -22.03 -2.23
CA GLU A 205 2.65 -23.46 -2.04
C GLU A 205 3.24 -24.06 -3.33
N LEU A 206 2.65 -23.72 -4.48
CA LEU A 206 3.05 -24.21 -5.80
C LEU A 206 4.26 -23.47 -6.40
N ASN A 207 4.75 -22.39 -5.79
CA ASN A 207 5.81 -21.56 -6.36
C ASN A 207 7.08 -21.61 -5.50
N PRO A 208 8.15 -22.30 -5.93
CA PRO A 208 9.39 -22.43 -5.16
C PRO A 208 10.00 -21.10 -4.70
N LEU A 209 9.85 -20.03 -5.48
CA LEU A 209 10.37 -18.69 -5.14
C LEU A 209 9.55 -17.96 -4.06
N LYS A 210 8.42 -18.53 -3.64
CA LYS A 210 7.49 -17.94 -2.66
C LYS A 210 7.14 -18.86 -1.50
N GLN A 211 7.57 -20.12 -1.50
CA GLN A 211 7.30 -21.07 -0.43
C GLN A 211 7.79 -20.57 0.93
N TRP A 212 8.94 -19.89 0.97
CA TRP A 212 9.48 -19.27 2.19
C TRP A 212 8.54 -18.22 2.83
N LYS A 213 7.53 -17.73 2.10
CA LYS A 213 6.52 -16.78 2.61
C LYS A 213 5.34 -17.44 3.31
N LEU A 214 5.38 -18.76 3.47
CA LEU A 214 4.37 -19.52 4.19
C LEU A 214 4.93 -19.86 5.57
N SER A 215 4.14 -19.55 6.59
CA SER A 215 4.36 -19.91 7.97
C SER A 215 3.30 -20.92 8.42
N PRO A 216 3.53 -21.69 9.49
CA PRO A 216 2.50 -22.55 10.08
C PRO A 216 1.21 -21.76 10.42
N VAL A 217 1.38 -20.52 10.89
CA VAL A 217 0.30 -19.59 11.27
C VAL A 217 -0.58 -19.19 10.08
N ASP A 218 -0.06 -19.17 8.85
CA ASP A 218 -0.83 -18.80 7.65
C ASP A 218 -1.98 -19.79 7.35
N LYS A 219 -1.81 -21.08 7.69
CA LYS A 219 -2.86 -22.09 7.51
C LYS A 219 -4.00 -21.88 8.50
N GLU A 220 -3.67 -21.54 9.75
CA GLU A 220 -4.64 -21.21 10.80
C GLU A 220 -5.35 -19.88 10.53
N ALA A 221 -4.67 -18.91 9.90
CA ALA A 221 -5.23 -17.59 9.61
C ALA A 221 -6.51 -17.62 8.76
N GLN A 222 -6.69 -18.64 7.91
CA GLN A 222 -7.94 -18.86 7.15
C GLN A 222 -9.10 -19.30 8.04
N GLN A 223 -8.83 -20.13 9.05
CA GLN A 223 -9.82 -20.56 10.04
C GLN A 223 -10.15 -19.41 11.00
N MET A 224 -9.13 -18.65 11.40
CA MET A 224 -9.23 -17.48 12.27
C MET A 224 -9.74 -16.22 11.56
N TRP A 225 -10.33 -16.35 10.36
CA TRP A 225 -10.74 -15.20 9.54
C TRP A 225 -11.62 -14.21 10.31
N ASP A 226 -12.63 -14.72 11.02
CA ASP A 226 -13.60 -13.92 11.76
C ASP A 226 -12.99 -13.29 13.01
N ARG A 227 -12.14 -14.02 13.74
CA ARG A 227 -11.40 -13.48 14.88
C ARG A 227 -10.45 -12.34 14.47
N ILE A 228 -9.72 -12.51 13.36
CA ILE A 228 -8.91 -11.42 12.80
C ILE A 228 -9.79 -10.26 12.34
N THR A 229 -10.99 -10.53 11.80
CA THR A 229 -11.94 -9.48 11.43
C THR A 229 -12.35 -8.66 12.63
N TYR A 230 -12.70 -9.33 13.75
CA TYR A 230 -13.07 -8.70 15.01
C TYR A 230 -11.97 -7.74 15.50
N TYR A 231 -10.74 -8.23 15.70
CA TYR A 231 -9.65 -7.39 16.21
C TYR A 231 -9.25 -6.26 15.24
N LYS A 232 -9.41 -6.45 13.93
CA LYS A 232 -9.23 -5.38 12.94
C LYS A 232 -10.29 -4.28 13.09
N GLU A 233 -11.57 -4.64 13.29
CA GLU A 233 -12.62 -3.63 13.52
C GLU A 233 -12.41 -2.91 14.86
N GLU A 234 -12.01 -3.62 15.92
CA GLU A 234 -11.62 -3.01 17.20
C GLU A 234 -10.46 -2.03 17.03
N MET A 235 -9.40 -2.46 16.33
CA MET A 235 -8.26 -1.62 15.98
C MET A 235 -8.71 -0.34 15.28
N PHE A 236 -9.51 -0.45 14.21
CA PHE A 236 -10.00 0.73 13.50
C PHE A 236 -10.86 1.64 14.38
N SER A 237 -11.78 1.07 15.16
CA SER A 237 -12.72 1.86 15.95
C SER A 237 -12.03 2.71 17.04
N ARG A 238 -10.94 2.19 17.63
CA ARG A 238 -10.23 2.83 18.74
C ARG A 238 -9.01 3.66 18.31
N THR A 239 -8.45 3.39 17.13
CA THR A 239 -7.18 4.00 16.70
C THR A 239 -7.28 4.78 15.37
N HIS A 240 -8.48 4.87 14.79
CA HIS A 240 -8.75 5.83 13.73
C HIS A 240 -9.03 7.20 14.35
N THR A 241 -8.13 8.16 14.14
CA THR A 241 -8.31 9.54 14.60
C THR A 241 -8.26 10.52 13.42
N THR A 242 -8.58 11.79 13.68
CA THR A 242 -8.49 12.84 12.66
C THR A 242 -7.05 13.09 12.23
N PHE A 243 -6.11 13.04 13.18
CA PHE A 243 -4.68 13.29 12.96
C PHE A 243 -3.92 12.05 12.49
N SER A 244 -4.37 10.84 12.84
CA SER A 244 -3.77 9.56 12.43
C SER A 244 -4.82 8.61 11.85
N PRO A 245 -5.36 8.92 10.64
CA PRO A 245 -6.42 8.13 10.05
C PRO A 245 -5.90 6.79 9.50
N TRP A 246 -6.74 5.76 9.64
CA TRP A 246 -6.57 4.51 8.90
C TRP A 246 -7.03 4.63 7.46
N ILE A 247 -6.16 4.18 6.54
CA ILE A 247 -6.38 4.21 5.09
C ILE A 247 -6.45 2.78 4.56
N ILE A 248 -7.65 2.39 4.12
CA ILE A 248 -7.94 1.05 3.59
C ILE A 248 -7.57 1.01 2.12
N VAL A 249 -6.75 0.03 1.74
CA VAL A 249 -6.35 -0.25 0.35
C VAL A 249 -6.95 -1.58 -0.09
N LYS A 250 -7.93 -1.56 -0.98
CA LYS A 250 -8.48 -2.79 -1.59
C LYS A 250 -7.42 -3.42 -2.48
N SER A 251 -6.96 -4.61 -2.08
CA SER A 251 -5.73 -5.20 -2.61
C SER A 251 -5.91 -6.54 -3.29
N ASN A 252 -7.15 -6.90 -3.66
CA ASN A 252 -7.43 -8.06 -4.51
C ASN A 252 -6.69 -7.97 -5.85
N ASP A 253 -6.69 -6.80 -6.51
CA ASP A 253 -5.70 -6.51 -7.55
C ASP A 253 -4.46 -5.85 -6.95
N LYS A 254 -3.36 -6.61 -6.93
CA LYS A 254 -2.05 -6.14 -6.44
C LYS A 254 -1.55 -4.94 -7.22
N LYS A 255 -1.82 -4.86 -8.52
CA LYS A 255 -1.28 -3.79 -9.38
C LYS A 255 -1.93 -2.45 -9.04
N SER A 256 -3.26 -2.40 -9.06
CA SER A 256 -4.04 -1.26 -8.59
C SER A 256 -3.64 -0.85 -7.18
N ALA A 257 -3.64 -1.76 -6.20
CA ALA A 257 -3.30 -1.40 -4.81
C ALA A 257 -1.91 -0.75 -4.66
N ARG A 258 -0.93 -1.17 -5.45
CA ARG A 258 0.41 -0.55 -5.45
C ARG A 258 0.36 0.88 -5.97
N LEU A 259 -0.21 1.09 -7.15
CA LEU A 259 -0.29 2.43 -7.75
C LEU A 259 -1.08 3.36 -6.83
N GLU A 260 -2.23 2.92 -6.34
CA GLU A 260 -3.12 3.77 -5.56
C GLU A 260 -2.59 4.06 -4.15
N SER A 261 -1.88 3.12 -3.51
CA SER A 261 -1.18 3.43 -2.26
C SER A 261 -0.06 4.46 -2.46
N ILE A 262 0.68 4.40 -3.57
CA ILE A 262 1.70 5.42 -3.91
C ILE A 262 1.03 6.78 -4.16
N ARG A 263 -0.06 6.80 -4.94
CA ARG A 263 -0.87 8.00 -5.15
C ARG A 263 -1.32 8.62 -3.84
N TYR A 264 -1.82 7.82 -2.90
CA TYR A 264 -2.23 8.32 -1.59
C TYR A 264 -1.09 9.06 -0.89
N VAL A 265 0.11 8.45 -0.78
CA VAL A 265 1.27 9.10 -0.15
C VAL A 265 1.65 10.40 -0.88
N LEU A 266 1.78 10.37 -2.20
CA LEU A 266 2.11 11.55 -3.01
C LEU A 266 1.04 12.65 -2.89
N SER A 267 -0.23 12.27 -2.82
CA SER A 267 -1.36 13.20 -2.66
C SER A 267 -1.39 13.86 -1.29
N HIS A 268 -0.94 13.16 -0.24
CA HIS A 268 -1.04 13.61 1.13
C HIS A 268 0.16 14.49 1.56
N ILE A 269 1.35 14.21 1.04
CA ILE A 269 2.56 14.97 1.40
C ILE A 269 2.71 16.20 0.49
N PRO A 270 2.95 17.40 1.05
CA PRO A 270 3.03 18.66 0.30
C PRO A 270 4.45 18.90 -0.25
N TYR A 271 4.96 17.98 -1.09
CA TYR A 271 6.27 18.15 -1.70
C TYR A 271 6.23 19.12 -2.90
N GLU A 272 7.36 19.81 -3.15
CA GLU A 272 7.49 20.78 -4.24
C GLU A 272 7.51 20.12 -5.63
N GLY A 273 6.89 20.77 -6.63
CA GLY A 273 6.87 20.32 -8.03
C GLY A 273 5.78 19.29 -8.37
N LYS A 274 4.88 19.03 -7.42
CA LYS A 274 3.74 18.12 -7.52
C LYS A 274 2.71 18.58 -8.56
N GLU A 275 2.54 19.89 -8.73
CA GLU A 275 1.64 20.53 -9.69
C GLU A 275 2.03 20.27 -11.15
N LYS A 276 3.28 19.87 -11.40
CA LYS A 276 3.82 19.53 -12.73
C LYS A 276 3.83 18.03 -13.00
N ALA A 277 3.20 17.21 -12.16
CA ALA A 277 3.16 15.76 -12.34
C ALA A 277 2.45 15.38 -13.65
N GLU A 278 3.09 14.51 -14.43
CA GLU A 278 2.53 13.99 -15.70
C GLU A 278 1.46 12.91 -15.52
N ILE A 279 1.06 12.67 -14.28
CA ILE A 279 0.08 11.65 -13.89
C ILE A 279 -0.79 12.16 -12.74
N ASN A 280 -2.06 11.80 -12.72
CA ASN A 280 -2.96 12.14 -11.64
C ASN A 280 -2.44 11.54 -10.31
N LEU A 281 -2.24 12.36 -9.29
CA LEU A 281 -1.74 11.89 -8.00
C LEU A 281 -2.84 11.52 -7.01
N HIS A 282 -4.10 11.86 -7.31
CA HIS A 282 -5.22 11.48 -6.47
C HIS A 282 -5.52 9.99 -6.62
N PRO A 283 -5.63 9.24 -5.51
CA PRO A 283 -5.96 7.83 -5.58
C PRO A 283 -7.41 7.61 -5.98
N ASP A 284 -7.68 6.49 -6.63
CA ASP A 284 -9.02 6.02 -6.95
C ASP A 284 -9.80 5.73 -5.64
N PRO A 285 -10.92 6.43 -5.37
CA PRO A 285 -11.71 6.25 -4.15
C PRO A 285 -12.37 4.87 -4.06
N ASP A 286 -12.48 4.12 -5.16
CA ASP A 286 -12.95 2.73 -5.11
C ASP A 286 -11.86 1.78 -4.61
N ILE A 287 -10.60 2.16 -4.67
CA ILE A 287 -9.46 1.32 -4.27
C ILE A 287 -8.90 1.77 -2.92
N VAL A 288 -8.74 3.07 -2.70
CA VAL A 288 -8.20 3.64 -1.46
C VAL A 288 -9.27 4.47 -0.76
N GLN A 289 -9.57 4.11 0.47
CA GLN A 289 -10.64 4.73 1.25
C GLN A 289 -10.14 5.04 2.65
N ARG A 290 -10.50 6.23 3.15
CA ARG A 290 -10.39 6.49 4.58
C ARG A 290 -11.38 5.57 5.31
N TYR A 291 -10.97 4.98 6.43
CA TYR A 291 -11.93 4.26 7.27
C TYR A 291 -12.98 5.23 7.79
N HIS A 292 -14.25 4.86 7.65
CA HIS A 292 -15.37 5.53 8.28
C HIS A 292 -16.05 4.51 9.18
N ARG A 293 -16.28 4.88 10.45
CA ARG A 293 -17.05 4.04 11.37
C ARG A 293 -18.44 3.87 10.77
N LYS A 294 -18.84 2.64 10.47
CA LYS A 294 -20.18 2.35 9.95
C LYS A 294 -21.18 2.71 11.04
N SER A 295 -21.87 3.83 10.92
CA SER A 295 -23.14 4.05 11.60
C SER A 295 -24.19 3.20 10.87
N LYS A 296 -24.98 2.42 11.60
CA LYS A 296 -26.28 2.00 11.06
C LYS A 296 -27.10 3.28 10.95
N GLN A 297 -27.37 3.74 9.74
CA GLN A 297 -28.40 4.77 9.53
C GLN A 297 -29.75 4.15 9.93
N ILE A 298 -30.53 4.89 10.71
CA ILE A 298 -31.79 4.44 11.31
C ILE A 298 -32.98 5.14 10.62
N ASP A 299 -32.71 6.12 9.75
CA ASP A 299 -33.65 6.89 8.95
C ASP A 299 -33.82 6.36 7.53
#